data_AF-A0A2M8NN56-F1
#
_entry.id   AF-A0A2M8NN56-F1
#
_cell.length_a   1.000
_cell.length_b   1.000
_cell.length_c   1.000
_cell.angle_alpha   90.00
_cell.angle_beta   90.00
_cell.angle_gamma   90.00
#
_symmetry.space_group_name_H-M   'P 1'
#
loop_
_entity.id
_entity.type
_entity.pdbx_description
1 polymer ?
#
loop_
_entity_poly.entity_id
_entity_poly.type
_entity_poly.pdbx_seq_one_letter_code
_entity_poly.pdbx_strand_id
1 'polypeptide(L)'
;MEDDIEVATVLVADDVASAPPERADRRRGVAGMVYAFKIAGARAEQGGTLAEVKAAAEHALANTRSMGVALSPCILPQIGKPTFTLGEDEMEIGMGIHGEPGTARGKLESADAITDALLDRIMADIDLSGAEVTVMLNSLGATPLEELYIMYNRVLSRFKAAGVTVYRPYIGRFATSMEMAGASITVMKLDETLKALLDAPASSPFFDNGQYL
;
A
#
# COMPACT_ATOMS: atom_id res chain seq x y z
N MET A 1 31.41 -9.20 -3.78
CA MET A 1 31.50 -8.21 -2.69
C MET A 1 32.86 -7.57 -2.87
N GLU A 2 32.93 -6.52 -3.67
CA GLU A 2 34.21 -5.89 -4.09
C GLU A 2 34.55 -4.61 -3.32
N ASP A 3 33.65 -4.12 -2.46
CA ASP A 3 33.88 -2.95 -1.62
C ASP A 3 33.54 -3.27 -0.15
N ASP A 4 34.34 -2.78 0.81
CA ASP A 4 34.19 -2.91 2.28
C ASP A 4 32.98 -2.12 2.83
N ILE A 5 31.85 -2.23 2.14
CA ILE A 5 30.61 -1.53 2.45
C ILE A 5 29.67 -2.53 3.10
N GLU A 6 29.27 -2.25 4.34
CA GLU A 6 28.21 -3.00 5.00
C GLU A 6 26.86 -2.70 4.32
N VAL A 7 26.20 -3.75 3.82
CA VAL A 7 24.93 -3.64 3.09
C VAL A 7 23.91 -4.56 3.72
N ALA A 8 22.69 -4.06 3.87
CA ALA A 8 21.54 -4.83 4.31
C ALA A 8 20.38 -4.71 3.33
N THR A 9 19.49 -5.71 3.31
CA THR A 9 18.34 -5.76 2.41
C THR A 9 17.07 -6.03 3.19
N VAL A 10 16.00 -5.33 2.81
CA VAL A 10 14.64 -5.57 3.29
C VAL A 10 13.77 -5.76 2.06
N LEU A 11 13.06 -6.88 1.99
CA LEU A 11 12.14 -7.19 0.89
C LEU A 11 10.74 -6.73 1.25
N VAL A 12 10.14 -5.93 0.38
CA VAL A 12 8.74 -5.51 0.49
C VAL A 12 7.86 -6.64 -0.05
N ALA A 13 6.93 -7.12 0.76
CA ALA A 13 6.09 -8.27 0.47
C ALA A 13 4.68 -8.09 1.08
N ASP A 14 4.07 -6.94 0.81
CA ASP A 14 2.83 -6.47 1.45
C ASP A 14 1.54 -6.87 0.71
N ASP A 15 1.63 -7.30 -0.55
CA ASP A 15 0.46 -7.61 -1.38
C ASP A 15 -0.20 -8.96 -1.04
N VAL A 16 -1.36 -8.90 -0.36
CA VAL A 16 -2.11 -10.09 0.10
C VAL A 16 -2.83 -10.86 -1.02
N ALA A 17 -2.88 -10.31 -2.23
CA ALA A 17 -3.44 -10.99 -3.39
C ALA A 17 -2.44 -11.98 -4.00
N SER A 18 -1.14 -11.70 -3.89
CA SER A 18 -0.11 -12.38 -4.67
C SER A 18 0.36 -13.73 -4.10
N ALA A 19 0.29 -13.91 -2.78
CA ALA A 19 0.59 -15.18 -2.12
C ALA A 19 -0.11 -15.29 -0.76
N PRO A 20 -0.51 -16.51 -0.34
CA PRO A 20 -1.16 -16.71 0.95
C PRO A 20 -0.18 -16.51 2.14
N PRO A 21 -0.68 -16.35 3.39
CA PRO A 21 0.16 -16.11 4.57
C PRO A 21 1.35 -17.06 4.74
N GLU A 22 1.17 -18.34 4.42
CA GLU A 22 2.20 -19.38 4.56
C GLU A 22 3.37 -19.19 3.59
N ARG A 23 3.20 -18.34 2.57
CA ARG A 23 4.21 -17.96 1.58
C ARG A 23 4.33 -16.43 1.47
N ALA A 24 4.19 -15.74 2.60
CA ALA A 24 4.21 -14.27 2.63
C ALA A 24 5.51 -13.67 2.07
N ASP A 25 6.63 -14.39 2.19
CA ASP A 25 7.93 -14.02 1.61
C ASP A 25 7.93 -13.94 0.08
N ARG A 26 6.95 -14.57 -0.58
CA ARG A 26 6.79 -14.55 -2.04
C ARG A 26 5.80 -13.52 -2.54
N ARG A 27 5.24 -12.69 -1.64
CA ARG A 27 4.31 -11.65 -2.05
C ARG A 27 5.02 -10.60 -2.88
N ARG A 28 4.28 -9.98 -3.80
CA ARG A 28 4.71 -8.77 -4.49
C ARG A 28 4.87 -7.64 -3.47
N GLY A 29 5.83 -6.76 -3.73
CA GLY A 29 5.92 -5.46 -3.06
C GLY A 29 5.14 -4.42 -3.85
N VAL A 30 4.23 -3.70 -3.18
CA VAL A 30 3.39 -2.66 -3.79
C VAL A 30 3.45 -1.38 -2.93
N ALA A 31 2.34 -0.66 -2.75
CA ALA A 31 2.31 0.64 -2.08
C ALA A 31 2.83 0.65 -0.63
N GLY A 32 2.89 -0.48 0.08
CA GLY A 32 3.49 -0.59 1.41
C GLY A 32 4.97 -0.24 1.47
N MET A 33 5.68 -0.24 0.34
CA MET A 33 7.05 0.29 0.25
C MET A 33 7.17 1.74 0.76
N VAL A 34 6.11 2.54 0.62
CA VAL A 34 6.10 3.94 1.05
C VAL A 34 6.18 4.05 2.57
N TYR A 35 5.48 3.16 3.31
CA TYR A 35 5.63 3.08 4.76
C TYR A 35 7.02 2.59 5.16
N ALA A 36 7.56 1.57 4.47
CA ALA A 36 8.92 1.11 4.74
C ALA A 36 9.96 2.23 4.57
N PHE A 37 9.87 3.02 3.50
CA PHE A 37 10.75 4.18 3.29
C PHE A 37 10.59 5.23 4.39
N LYS A 38 9.35 5.57 4.77
CA LYS A 38 9.09 6.56 5.80
C LYS A 38 9.67 6.15 7.16
N ILE A 39 9.46 4.89 7.54
CA ILE A 39 9.90 4.36 8.84
C ILE A 39 11.42 4.17 8.87
N ALA A 40 12.00 3.60 7.81
CA ALA A 40 13.45 3.45 7.68
C ALA A 40 14.16 4.80 7.69
N GLY A 41 13.67 5.76 6.88
CA GLY A 41 14.23 7.10 6.80
C GLY A 41 14.16 7.83 8.13
N ALA A 42 13.02 7.75 8.84
CA ALA A 42 12.89 8.31 10.18
C ALA A 42 13.87 7.69 11.18
N ARG A 43 14.06 6.36 11.16
CA ARG A 43 15.01 5.70 12.06
C ARG A 43 16.46 6.07 11.74
N ALA A 44 16.79 6.21 10.46
CA ALA A 44 18.11 6.63 10.01
C ALA A 44 18.41 8.08 10.43
N GLU A 45 17.45 9.00 10.24
CA GLU A 45 17.59 10.41 10.66
C GLU A 45 17.79 10.56 12.17
N GLN A 46 17.20 9.67 12.96
CA GLN A 46 17.42 9.60 14.42
C GLN A 46 18.81 9.05 14.82
N GLY A 47 19.69 8.77 13.86
CA GLY A 47 21.02 8.22 14.10
C GLY A 47 21.03 6.71 14.40
N GLY A 48 19.98 5.98 14.01
CA GLY A 48 19.93 4.53 14.16
C GLY A 48 21.02 3.81 13.35
N THR A 49 21.53 2.71 13.88
CA THR A 49 22.50 1.86 13.16
C THR A 49 21.85 1.17 11.96
N LEU A 50 22.64 0.66 11.01
CA LEU A 50 22.12 -0.09 9.84
C LEU A 50 21.19 -1.24 10.26
N ALA A 51 21.56 -1.97 11.32
CA ALA A 51 20.75 -3.05 11.87
C ALA A 51 19.41 -2.56 12.44
N GLU A 52 19.39 -1.41 13.12
CA GLU A 52 18.16 -0.83 13.68
C GLU A 52 17.25 -0.24 12.60
N VAL A 53 17.83 0.40 11.57
CA VAL A 53 17.07 0.89 10.40
C VAL A 53 16.42 -0.28 9.67
N LYS A 54 17.17 -1.36 9.44
CA LYS A 54 16.66 -2.60 8.87
C LYS A 54 15.51 -3.16 9.72
N ALA A 55 15.71 -3.29 11.03
CA ALA A 55 14.70 -3.81 11.94
C ALA A 55 13.42 -2.96 11.95
N ALA A 56 13.53 -1.63 11.91
CA ALA A 56 12.38 -0.74 11.85
C ALA A 56 11.58 -0.91 10.55
N ALA A 57 12.27 -1.05 9.41
CA ALA A 57 11.64 -1.29 8.12
C ALA A 57 10.95 -2.68 8.06
N GLU A 58 11.61 -3.72 8.56
CA GLU A 58 11.04 -5.07 8.66
C GLU A 58 9.81 -5.09 9.57
N HIS A 59 9.86 -4.36 10.69
CA HIS A 59 8.74 -4.21 11.62
C HIS A 59 7.54 -3.51 10.97
N ALA A 60 7.79 -2.43 10.21
CA ALA A 60 6.74 -1.75 9.44
C ALA A 60 6.07 -2.70 8.44
N LEU A 61 6.87 -3.45 7.67
CA LEU A 61 6.36 -4.38 6.65
C LEU A 61 5.63 -5.58 7.26
N ALA A 62 6.10 -6.11 8.39
CA ALA A 62 5.40 -7.16 9.12
C ALA A 62 3.97 -6.75 9.50
N ASN A 63 3.75 -5.47 9.78
CA ASN A 63 2.47 -4.87 10.15
C ASN A 63 1.70 -4.26 8.97
N THR A 64 2.20 -4.35 7.74
CA THR A 64 1.61 -3.71 6.56
C THR A 64 1.00 -4.73 5.61
N ARG A 65 -0.23 -4.48 5.15
CA ARG A 65 -0.91 -5.29 4.12
C ARG A 65 -1.54 -4.39 3.06
N SER A 66 -1.47 -4.83 1.81
CA SER A 66 -1.98 -4.09 0.66
C SER A 66 -2.81 -4.95 -0.27
N MET A 67 -3.85 -4.36 -0.85
CA MET A 67 -4.59 -4.96 -1.94
C MET A 67 -5.10 -3.87 -2.90
N GLY A 68 -5.16 -4.17 -4.20
CA GLY A 68 -5.59 -3.22 -5.22
C GLY A 68 -6.62 -3.75 -6.20
N VAL A 69 -7.13 -2.84 -7.02
CA VAL A 69 -8.05 -3.07 -8.13
C VAL A 69 -7.58 -2.29 -9.33
N ALA A 70 -7.65 -2.90 -10.51
CA ALA A 70 -7.43 -2.24 -11.79
C ALA A 70 -8.75 -2.15 -12.58
N LEU A 71 -8.98 -0.99 -13.18
CA LEU A 71 -10.15 -0.68 -14.02
C LEU A 71 -9.74 -0.49 -15.49
N SER A 72 -8.48 -0.14 -15.74
CA SER A 72 -7.90 -0.07 -17.09
C SER A 72 -6.45 -0.52 -17.06
N PRO A 73 -5.88 -0.94 -18.19
CA PRO A 73 -4.44 -1.16 -18.30
C PRO A 73 -3.66 0.15 -18.36
N CYS A 74 -2.34 0.02 -18.30
CA CYS A 74 -1.39 1.03 -18.76
C CYS A 74 -0.73 0.58 -20.07
N ILE A 75 -0.14 1.52 -20.80
CA ILE A 75 0.57 1.32 -22.06
C ILE A 75 2.04 1.61 -21.81
N LEU A 76 2.88 0.59 -21.93
CA LEU A 76 4.32 0.78 -21.89
C LEU A 76 4.77 1.54 -23.14
N PRO A 77 5.41 2.72 -23.03
CA PRO A 77 5.76 3.55 -24.19
C PRO A 77 6.61 2.83 -25.24
N GLN A 78 7.46 1.90 -24.79
CA GLN A 78 8.32 1.11 -25.68
C GLN A 78 7.55 0.04 -26.47
N ILE A 79 6.45 -0.48 -25.93
CA ILE A 79 5.65 -1.55 -26.55
C ILE A 79 4.51 -0.96 -27.37
N GLY A 80 3.96 0.19 -26.95
CA GLY A 80 2.87 0.89 -27.63
C GLY A 80 1.53 0.13 -27.61
N LYS A 81 1.40 -0.86 -26.73
CA LYS A 81 0.17 -1.65 -26.54
C LYS A 81 -0.15 -1.80 -25.05
N PRO A 82 -1.43 -2.02 -24.68
CA PRO A 82 -1.83 -2.27 -23.30
C PRO A 82 -1.10 -3.47 -22.68
N THR A 83 -0.76 -3.39 -21.39
CA THR A 83 -0.13 -4.48 -20.62
C THR A 83 -1.04 -5.69 -20.44
N PHE A 84 -2.36 -5.46 -20.42
CA PHE A 84 -3.42 -6.47 -20.43
C PHE A 84 -4.69 -5.85 -21.04
N THR A 85 -5.76 -6.64 -21.18
CA THR A 85 -7.07 -6.17 -21.67
C THR A 85 -8.14 -6.32 -20.60
N LEU A 86 -8.97 -5.29 -20.42
CA LEU A 86 -10.24 -5.34 -19.68
C LEU A 86 -11.32 -4.74 -20.57
N GLY A 87 -12.53 -5.30 -20.51
CA GLY A 87 -13.71 -4.67 -21.11
C GLY A 87 -14.05 -3.34 -20.42
N GLU A 88 -14.85 -2.49 -21.08
CA GLU A 88 -15.24 -1.17 -20.53
C GLU A 88 -16.01 -1.25 -19.21
N ASP A 89 -16.66 -2.40 -18.95
CA ASP A 89 -17.41 -2.67 -17.73
C ASP A 89 -16.78 -3.79 -16.90
N GLU A 90 -15.47 -4.03 -17.05
CA GLU A 90 -14.71 -5.02 -16.29
C GLU A 90 -13.73 -4.37 -15.31
N MET A 91 -13.44 -5.10 -14.24
CA MET A 91 -12.39 -4.77 -13.28
C MET A 91 -11.62 -6.03 -12.89
N GLU A 92 -10.40 -5.84 -12.38
CA GLU A 92 -9.57 -6.93 -11.89
C GLU A 92 -9.02 -6.63 -10.49
N ILE A 93 -9.41 -7.48 -9.53
CA ILE A 93 -9.01 -7.41 -8.13
C ILE A 93 -7.68 -8.14 -7.94
N GLY A 94 -6.78 -7.50 -7.20
CA GLY A 94 -5.47 -8.06 -6.85
C GLY A 94 -4.45 -7.98 -7.97
N MET A 95 -4.65 -7.14 -8.98
CA MET A 95 -3.66 -6.92 -10.03
C MET A 95 -2.39 -6.27 -9.48
N GLY A 96 -1.23 -6.70 -9.97
CA GLY A 96 0.06 -6.12 -9.59
C GLY A 96 0.34 -4.77 -10.26
N ILE A 97 1.31 -4.03 -9.73
CA ILE A 97 1.67 -2.69 -10.22
C ILE A 97 2.32 -2.67 -11.61
N HIS A 98 2.64 -3.82 -12.20
CA HIS A 98 3.11 -3.93 -13.58
C HIS A 98 2.10 -4.64 -14.50
N GLY A 99 0.86 -4.82 -14.03
CA GLY A 99 -0.18 -5.54 -14.76
C GLY A 99 -0.12 -7.06 -14.61
N GLU A 100 0.58 -7.57 -13.59
CA GLU A 100 0.58 -9.00 -13.28
C GLU A 100 -0.84 -9.46 -12.89
N PRO A 101 -1.32 -10.63 -13.37
CA PRO A 101 -2.69 -11.06 -13.15
C PRO A 101 -3.14 -11.01 -11.69
N GLY A 102 -4.39 -10.61 -11.51
CA GLY A 102 -5.05 -10.56 -10.21
C GLY A 102 -5.64 -11.90 -9.78
N THR A 103 -6.39 -11.85 -8.67
CA THR A 103 -7.06 -13.02 -8.10
C THR A 103 -8.48 -13.21 -8.63
N ALA A 104 -9.11 -12.14 -9.10
CA ALA A 104 -10.48 -12.19 -9.62
C ALA A 104 -10.71 -11.10 -10.67
N ARG A 105 -11.32 -11.48 -11.80
CA ARG A 105 -11.81 -10.56 -12.83
C ARG A 105 -13.33 -10.68 -12.89
N GLY A 106 -14.01 -9.54 -13.04
CA GLY A 106 -15.47 -9.51 -13.08
C GLY A 106 -16.01 -8.19 -13.62
N LYS A 107 -17.34 -8.04 -13.56
CA LYS A 107 -17.99 -6.77 -13.88
C LYS A 107 -17.59 -5.68 -12.89
N LEU A 108 -17.55 -4.43 -13.35
CA LEU A 108 -17.34 -3.27 -12.53
C LEU A 108 -18.41 -3.20 -11.44
N GLU A 109 -17.98 -3.17 -10.19
CA GLU A 109 -18.86 -3.03 -9.03
C GLU A 109 -18.85 -1.61 -8.49
N SER A 110 -19.70 -1.34 -7.49
CA SER A 110 -19.68 -0.06 -6.80
C SER A 110 -18.37 0.13 -6.01
N ALA A 111 -17.95 1.38 -5.80
CA ALA A 111 -16.78 1.70 -4.98
C ALA A 111 -16.86 1.08 -3.57
N ASP A 112 -18.08 0.99 -3.00
CA ASP A 112 -18.32 0.33 -1.71
C ASP A 112 -18.01 -1.16 -1.76
N ALA A 113 -18.53 -1.89 -2.76
CA ALA A 113 -18.32 -3.33 -2.91
C ALA A 113 -16.85 -3.66 -3.19
N ILE A 114 -16.19 -2.86 -4.04
CA ILE A 114 -14.76 -2.97 -4.31
C ILE A 114 -13.96 -2.76 -3.03
N THR A 115 -14.23 -1.68 -2.30
CA THR A 115 -13.54 -1.38 -1.03
C THR A 115 -13.75 -2.51 -0.02
N ASP A 116 -14.96 -3.07 0.03
CA ASP A 116 -15.28 -4.19 0.91
C ASP A 116 -14.44 -5.42 0.58
N ALA A 117 -14.36 -5.81 -0.70
CA ALA A 117 -13.59 -6.96 -1.14
C ALA A 117 -12.08 -6.81 -0.82
N LEU A 118 -11.52 -5.61 -1.01
CA LEU A 118 -10.12 -5.32 -0.68
C LEU A 118 -9.86 -5.42 0.83
N LEU A 119 -10.74 -4.83 1.65
CA LEU A 119 -10.60 -4.86 3.11
C LEU A 119 -10.83 -6.25 3.70
N ASP A 120 -11.76 -7.04 3.14
CA ASP A 120 -11.99 -8.42 3.58
C ASP A 120 -10.71 -9.24 3.50
N ARG A 121 -9.98 -9.12 2.40
CA ARG A 121 -8.72 -9.84 2.22
C ARG A 121 -7.63 -9.33 3.16
N ILE A 122 -7.52 -8.01 3.35
CA ILE A 122 -6.55 -7.41 4.28
C ILE A 122 -6.83 -7.87 5.71
N MET A 123 -8.08 -7.75 6.17
CA MET A 123 -8.48 -8.09 7.54
C MET A 123 -8.47 -9.61 7.81
N ALA A 124 -8.58 -10.44 6.77
CA ALA A 124 -8.36 -11.88 6.90
C ALA A 124 -6.87 -12.24 7.06
N ASP A 125 -5.96 -11.38 6.61
CA ASP A 125 -4.51 -11.62 6.63
C ASP A 125 -3.82 -11.08 7.90
N ILE A 126 -4.41 -10.04 8.51
CA ILE A 126 -3.90 -9.42 9.73
C ILE A 126 -5.05 -9.05 10.68
N ASP A 127 -4.91 -9.43 11.96
CA ASP A 127 -5.90 -9.05 12.97
C ASP A 127 -5.76 -7.57 13.37
N LEU A 128 -6.77 -6.80 12.99
CA LEU A 128 -6.90 -5.38 13.29
C LEU A 128 -7.88 -5.09 14.43
N SER A 129 -8.47 -6.11 15.07
CA SER A 129 -9.50 -5.93 16.10
C SER A 129 -8.98 -5.05 17.25
N GLY A 130 -9.64 -3.90 17.48
CA GLY A 130 -9.24 -2.93 18.50
C GLY A 130 -7.91 -2.20 18.21
N ALA A 131 -7.35 -2.35 17.01
CA ALA A 131 -6.08 -1.74 16.65
C ALA A 131 -6.24 -0.27 16.25
N GLU A 132 -5.14 0.47 16.41
CA GLU A 132 -4.93 1.74 15.74
C GLU A 132 -4.11 1.50 14.46
N VAL A 133 -4.48 2.14 13.35
CA VAL A 133 -3.86 1.93 12.04
C VAL A 133 -3.60 3.25 11.33
N THR A 134 -2.61 3.26 10.45
CA THR A 134 -2.56 4.23 9.34
C THR A 134 -3.05 3.54 8.07
N VAL A 135 -3.75 4.28 7.21
CA VAL A 135 -4.28 3.76 5.95
C VAL A 135 -3.88 4.65 4.78
N MET A 136 -3.45 4.02 3.68
CA MET A 136 -3.13 4.69 2.43
C MET A 136 -4.13 4.26 1.35
N LEU A 137 -4.83 5.24 0.78
CA LEU A 137 -5.61 5.10 -0.44
C LEU A 137 -4.76 5.63 -1.58
N ASN A 138 -4.21 4.72 -2.37
CA ASN A 138 -3.26 5.01 -3.43
C ASN A 138 -3.92 4.82 -4.80
N SER A 139 -3.94 5.87 -5.62
CA SER A 139 -4.33 5.78 -7.02
C SER A 139 -3.20 5.14 -7.83
N LEU A 140 -3.57 4.24 -8.73
CA LEU A 140 -2.62 3.57 -9.63
C LEU A 140 -2.23 4.43 -10.83
N GLY A 141 -2.79 5.62 -11.04
CA GLY A 141 -2.35 6.49 -12.13
C GLY A 141 -3.41 7.42 -12.70
N ALA A 142 -4.55 6.89 -13.13
CA ALA A 142 -5.62 7.70 -13.72
C ALA A 142 -6.81 7.93 -12.78
N THR A 143 -6.93 7.20 -11.68
CA THR A 143 -8.05 7.39 -10.73
C THR A 143 -7.97 8.78 -10.06
N PRO A 144 -9.02 9.61 -10.17
CA PRO A 144 -9.11 10.93 -9.54
C PRO A 144 -9.11 10.87 -8.01
N LEU A 145 -8.74 11.99 -7.37
CA LEU A 145 -8.69 12.09 -5.92
C LEU A 145 -10.07 11.95 -5.27
N GLU A 146 -11.12 12.47 -5.91
CA GLU A 146 -12.52 12.38 -5.45
C GLU A 146 -13.00 10.92 -5.32
N GLU A 147 -12.62 10.04 -6.25
CA GLU A 147 -12.95 8.61 -6.18
C GLU A 147 -12.24 7.93 -5.01
N LEU A 148 -10.99 8.30 -4.72
CA LEU A 148 -10.29 7.81 -3.54
C LEU A 148 -10.97 8.24 -2.24
N TYR A 149 -11.53 9.45 -2.18
CA TYR A 149 -12.30 9.90 -1.01
C TYR A 149 -13.61 9.13 -0.83
N ILE A 150 -14.28 8.74 -1.93
CA ILE A 150 -15.46 7.87 -1.87
C ILE A 150 -15.08 6.51 -1.26
N MET A 151 -14.00 5.89 -1.73
CA MET A 151 -13.50 4.64 -1.14
C MET A 151 -13.10 4.83 0.34
N TYR A 152 -12.44 5.93 0.68
CA TYR A 152 -12.04 6.23 2.05
C TYR A 152 -13.23 6.35 3.01
N ASN A 153 -14.36 6.93 2.56
CA ASN A 153 -15.59 6.97 3.35
C ASN A 153 -16.09 5.55 3.70
N ARG A 154 -15.97 4.61 2.75
CA ARG A 154 -16.29 3.20 3.00
C ARG A 154 -15.29 2.55 3.96
N VAL A 155 -13.99 2.83 3.81
CA VAL A 155 -12.94 2.36 4.73
C VAL A 155 -13.25 2.76 6.17
N LEU A 156 -13.58 4.03 6.41
CA LEU A 156 -13.93 4.52 7.75
C LEU A 156 -15.13 3.78 8.34
N SER A 157 -16.17 3.55 7.52
CA SER A 157 -17.37 2.83 7.95
C SER A 157 -17.05 1.38 8.34
N ARG A 158 -16.23 0.70 7.54
CA ARG A 158 -15.78 -0.68 7.78
C ARG A 158 -14.89 -0.81 9.02
N PHE A 159 -13.92 0.08 9.17
CA PHE A 159 -13.05 0.10 10.34
C PHE A 159 -13.78 0.43 11.62
N LYS A 160 -14.71 1.41 11.60
CA LYS A 160 -15.57 1.70 12.76
C LYS A 160 -16.38 0.47 13.18
N ALA A 161 -16.96 -0.26 12.24
CA ALA A 161 -17.72 -1.49 12.53
C ALA A 161 -16.85 -2.60 13.13
N ALA A 162 -15.56 -2.66 12.76
CA ALA A 162 -14.59 -3.62 13.27
C ALA A 162 -13.83 -3.13 14.53
N GLY A 163 -14.17 -1.96 15.08
CA GLY A 163 -13.48 -1.38 16.24
C GLY A 163 -12.03 -0.93 15.95
N VAL A 164 -11.69 -0.67 14.70
CA VAL A 164 -10.38 -0.20 14.25
C VAL A 164 -10.37 1.33 14.20
N THR A 165 -9.34 1.96 14.76
CA THR A 165 -9.17 3.42 14.75
C THR A 165 -8.16 3.84 13.69
N VAL A 166 -8.53 4.74 12.79
CA VAL A 166 -7.59 5.34 11.84
C VAL A 166 -6.89 6.51 12.51
N TYR A 167 -5.59 6.38 12.76
CA TYR A 167 -4.74 7.45 13.27
C TYR A 167 -4.51 8.54 12.22
N ARG A 168 -4.11 8.13 11.01
CA ARG A 168 -3.82 9.03 9.91
C ARG A 168 -4.13 8.37 8.56
N PRO A 169 -4.85 9.06 7.67
CA PRO A 169 -4.97 8.65 6.28
C PRO A 169 -3.90 9.29 5.39
N TYR A 170 -3.52 8.58 4.33
CA TYR A 170 -2.71 9.08 3.21
C TYR A 170 -3.49 8.84 1.92
N ILE A 171 -3.94 9.88 1.24
CA ILE A 171 -4.85 9.74 0.09
C ILE A 171 -4.24 10.46 -1.10
N GLY A 172 -3.91 9.73 -2.18
CA GLY A 172 -3.24 10.34 -3.32
C GLY A 172 -2.51 9.36 -4.22
N ARG A 173 -1.41 9.84 -4.82
CA ARG A 173 -0.55 9.08 -5.75
C ARG A 173 0.80 8.85 -5.08
N PHE A 174 1.02 7.64 -4.58
CA PHE A 174 2.25 7.29 -3.88
C PHE A 174 3.04 6.21 -4.62
N ALA A 175 2.36 5.17 -5.12
CA ALA A 175 2.94 4.09 -5.91
C ALA A 175 2.03 3.81 -7.12
N THR A 176 2.31 4.47 -8.24
CA THR A 176 1.50 4.38 -9.46
C THR A 176 2.00 3.30 -10.43
N SER A 177 1.15 2.93 -11.38
CA SER A 177 1.44 2.15 -12.58
C SER A 177 1.12 2.98 -13.83
N MET A 178 1.96 3.98 -14.11
CA MET A 178 1.77 4.93 -15.21
C MET A 178 0.36 5.55 -15.19
N GLU A 179 -0.43 5.37 -16.25
CA GLU A 179 -1.80 5.87 -16.42
C GLU A 179 -2.89 4.85 -16.06
N MET A 180 -2.56 3.75 -15.39
CA MET A 180 -3.54 2.75 -14.96
C MET A 180 -4.67 3.38 -14.13
N ALA A 181 -5.93 3.22 -14.55
CA ALA A 181 -7.07 3.51 -13.71
C ALA A 181 -7.26 2.36 -12.71
N GLY A 182 -7.35 2.71 -11.44
CA GLY A 182 -7.39 1.75 -10.34
C GLY A 182 -6.91 2.36 -9.03
N ALA A 183 -7.12 1.61 -7.95
CA ALA A 183 -6.76 2.05 -6.61
C ALA A 183 -6.21 0.88 -5.78
N SER A 184 -5.49 1.20 -4.72
CA SER A 184 -5.03 0.25 -3.72
C SER A 184 -5.26 0.79 -2.32
N ILE A 185 -5.55 -0.12 -1.40
CA ILE A 185 -5.66 0.14 0.03
C ILE A 185 -4.46 -0.54 0.68
N THR A 186 -3.67 0.24 1.40
CA THR A 186 -2.59 -0.25 2.24
C THR A 186 -2.87 0.11 3.69
N VAL A 187 -2.79 -0.86 4.58
CA VAL A 187 -3.04 -0.69 6.01
C VAL A 187 -1.80 -1.10 6.78
N MET A 188 -1.28 -0.21 7.62
CA MET A 188 -0.24 -0.55 8.59
C MET A 188 -0.79 -0.45 10.01
N LYS A 189 -0.77 -1.57 10.72
CA LYS A 189 -1.09 -1.63 12.15
C LYS A 189 -0.02 -0.88 12.93
N LEU A 190 -0.44 0.02 13.82
CA LEU A 190 0.47 0.86 14.58
C LEU A 190 0.68 0.32 15.98
N ASP A 191 1.93 0.33 16.40
CA ASP A 191 2.32 0.41 17.81
C ASP A 191 2.98 1.76 18.08
N GLU A 192 3.38 2.00 19.33
CA GLU A 192 4.00 3.26 19.73
C GLU A 192 5.28 3.58 18.94
N THR A 193 6.07 2.57 18.56
CA THR A 193 7.31 2.77 17.80
C THR A 193 7.02 3.18 16.36
N LEU A 194 6.14 2.46 15.67
CA LEU A 194 5.74 2.79 14.30
C LEU A 194 5.03 4.14 14.24
N LYS A 195 4.19 4.45 15.22
CA LYS A 195 3.50 5.75 15.32
C LYS A 195 4.50 6.90 15.47
N ALA A 196 5.46 6.78 16.40
CA ALA A 196 6.50 7.78 16.58
C ALA A 196 7.37 7.99 15.33
N LEU A 197 7.76 6.90 14.64
CA LEU A 197 8.54 6.99 13.40
C LEU A 197 7.72 7.53 12.22
N LEU A 198 6.41 7.25 12.18
CA LEU A 198 5.50 7.83 11.18
C LEU A 198 5.36 9.34 11.37
N ASP A 199 5.34 9.81 12.62
CA ASP A 199 5.23 11.22 13.00
C ASP A 199 6.52 12.03 12.86
N ALA A 200 7.67 11.36 12.85
CA ALA A 200 8.94 12.04 12.61
C ALA A 200 8.87 12.88 11.32
N PRO A 201 9.42 14.11 11.30
CA PRO A 201 9.43 14.94 10.11
C PRO A 201 10.13 14.26 8.93
N ALA A 202 9.62 14.50 7.73
CA ALA A 202 10.20 14.10 6.47
C ALA A 202 9.86 15.15 5.42
N SER A 203 10.82 15.46 4.55
CA SER A 203 10.63 16.36 3.42
C SER A 203 11.24 15.73 2.17
N SER A 204 10.38 15.31 1.26
CA SER A 204 10.73 14.75 -0.03
C SER A 204 9.72 15.22 -1.08
N PRO A 205 10.03 15.19 -2.39
CA PRO A 205 9.14 15.73 -3.41
C PRO A 205 7.71 15.18 -3.41
N PHE A 206 7.50 13.97 -2.88
CA PHE A 206 6.22 13.25 -2.91
C PHE A 206 5.72 12.84 -1.51
N PHE A 207 6.43 13.23 -0.45
CA PHE A 207 6.02 13.02 0.93
C PHE A 207 6.61 14.13 1.80
N ASP A 208 5.73 14.98 2.33
CA ASP A 208 6.07 16.00 3.33
C ASP A 208 5.07 15.91 4.48
N ASN A 209 5.59 15.71 5.68
CA ASN A 209 4.83 15.80 6.93
C ASN A 209 5.51 16.73 7.94
N GLY A 210 6.52 17.50 7.50
CA GLY A 210 7.27 18.47 8.30
C GLY A 210 6.76 19.91 8.16
N GLN A 211 5.91 20.21 7.18
CA GLN A 211 5.36 21.56 6.96
C GLN A 211 3.90 21.73 7.37
N TYR A 212 3.54 21.32 8.60
CA TYR A 212 2.37 21.83 9.34
C TYR A 212 2.59 21.70 10.86
N LEU A 213 3.69 22.31 11.36
CA LEU A 213 3.85 22.69 12.76
C LEU A 213 3.93 24.22 12.85
#